data_AF-A0AAD1ENF5-F1
#
_entry.id   AF-A0AAD1ENF5-F1
#
_cell.length_a   1.000
_cell.length_b   1.000
_cell.length_c   1.000
_cell.angle_alpha   90.00
_cell.angle_beta   90.00
_cell.angle_gamma   90.00
#
_symmetry.space_group_name_H-M   'P 1'
#
loop_
_entity.id
_entity.type
_entity.pdbx_description
1 polymer ?
#
loop_
_entity_poly.entity_id
_entity_poly.type
_entity_poly.pdbx_seq_one_letter_code
_entity_poly.pdbx_strand_id
1 'polypeptide(L)'
;MTSTITTLTKKIVLLSSSVALGTLLLSGCSAGATDGPTAEPTMSIEDSRSVALTYTRQKDEYKTKLSDCLGKKGVTESDNASADASDAAHSACVDEIGDPPVPTAEQAAGLATMSRALTSCLKDKGHKVPDLKADGQWDDGEMDRLSKSDTTLNSDAMACFKTLSE
;
A
#
# COMPACT_ATOMS: atom_id res chain seq x y z
N MET A 1 25.32 28.27 13.44
CA MET A 1 25.21 28.52 11.98
C MET A 1 26.32 27.76 11.29
N THR A 2 25.98 26.76 10.49
CA THR A 2 26.44 26.55 9.10
C THR A 2 25.76 25.25 8.64
N SER A 3 24.79 25.40 7.74
CA SER A 3 24.11 24.30 7.07
C SER A 3 25.06 23.58 6.14
N THR A 4 24.97 22.25 6.08
CA THR A 4 25.34 21.52 4.86
C THR A 4 24.28 20.47 4.59
N ILE A 5 23.46 20.78 3.60
CA ILE A 5 22.43 19.93 3.00
C ILE A 5 23.17 18.97 2.07
N THR A 6 23.12 17.67 2.36
CA THR A 6 23.65 16.66 1.44
C THR A 6 22.48 15.90 0.82
N THR A 7 22.12 16.36 -0.38
CA THR A 7 21.11 15.83 -1.28
C THR A 7 21.45 14.39 -1.69
N LEU A 8 20.64 13.41 -1.26
CA LEU A 8 20.78 12.02 -1.68
C LEU A 8 20.06 11.81 -3.03
N THR A 9 20.78 12.03 -4.13
CA THR A 9 20.29 11.81 -5.49
C THR A 9 20.14 10.31 -5.77
N LYS A 10 18.92 9.78 -5.70
CA LYS A 10 18.55 8.43 -6.16
C LYS A 10 18.82 8.30 -7.67
N LYS A 11 19.81 7.49 -8.06
CA LYS A 11 19.97 7.04 -9.44
C LYS A 11 19.05 5.83 -9.67
N ILE A 12 17.91 6.09 -10.30
CA ILE A 12 17.04 5.05 -10.85
C ILE A 12 17.65 4.64 -12.19
N VAL A 13 18.08 3.38 -12.31
CA VAL A 13 18.47 2.78 -13.59
C VAL A 13 17.19 2.45 -14.36
N LEU A 14 16.88 3.27 -15.37
CA LEU A 14 15.81 3.03 -16.34
C LEU A 14 16.30 1.99 -17.35
N LEU A 15 15.80 0.76 -17.24
CA LEU A 15 15.89 -0.24 -18.31
C LEU A 15 14.85 0.11 -19.38
N SER A 16 15.28 0.85 -20.40
CA SER A 16 14.51 1.11 -21.61
C SER A 16 14.45 -0.13 -22.50
N SER A 17 13.32 -0.81 -22.51
CA SER A 17 12.98 -1.82 -23.51
C SER A 17 12.10 -1.19 -24.59
N SER A 18 12.67 -0.99 -25.77
CA SER A 18 11.99 -0.51 -26.97
C SER A 18 10.97 -1.53 -27.46
N VAL A 19 9.68 -1.17 -27.53
CA VAL A 19 8.70 -1.92 -28.32
C VAL A 19 8.28 -1.03 -29.49
N ALA A 20 8.59 -1.54 -30.68
CA ALA A 20 8.42 -0.88 -31.95
C ALA A 20 6.94 -0.57 -32.26
N LEU A 21 6.73 0.61 -32.83
CA LEU A 21 5.50 1.06 -33.46
C LEU A 21 5.17 0.15 -34.66
N GLY A 22 4.11 -0.64 -34.53
CA GLY A 22 3.47 -1.34 -35.65
C GLY A 22 2.16 -0.66 -36.02
N THR A 23 2.20 0.22 -37.02
CA THR A 23 1.01 0.79 -37.66
C THR A 23 0.32 -0.25 -38.54
N LEU A 24 -0.94 -0.59 -38.22
CA LEU A 24 -1.89 -1.16 -39.17
C LEU A 24 -3.11 -0.25 -39.22
N LEU A 25 -3.32 0.33 -40.39
CA LEU A 25 -4.36 1.29 -40.73
C LEU A 25 -5.48 0.60 -41.52
N LEU A 26 -6.72 0.96 -41.15
CA LEU A 26 -7.99 0.97 -41.91
C LEU A 26 -8.69 -0.35 -42.32
N SER A 27 -9.87 -0.59 -41.72
CA SER A 27 -11.17 -0.38 -42.39
C SER A 27 -12.33 -0.55 -41.41
N GLY A 28 -13.36 0.28 -41.57
CA GLY A 28 -14.35 0.60 -40.54
C GLY A 28 -15.32 -0.49 -40.11
N CYS A 29 -15.79 -0.35 -38.86
CA CYS A 29 -17.16 -0.63 -38.48
C CYS A 29 -17.56 0.41 -37.43
N SER A 30 -18.56 1.23 -37.77
CA SER A 30 -19.19 2.17 -36.87
C SER A 30 -19.85 1.41 -35.72
N ALA A 31 -19.28 1.53 -34.54
CA ALA A 31 -20.01 1.40 -33.29
C ALA A 31 -19.33 2.36 -32.32
N GLY A 32 -20.04 3.43 -31.94
CA GLY A 32 -19.58 4.31 -30.88
C GLY A 32 -19.38 3.49 -29.62
N ALA A 33 -18.13 3.27 -29.24
CA ALA A 33 -17.80 2.87 -27.89
C ALA A 33 -17.72 4.18 -27.10
N THR A 34 -18.82 4.49 -26.43
CA THR A 34 -18.85 5.40 -25.29
C THR A 34 -17.60 5.18 -24.46
N ASP A 35 -16.75 6.20 -24.34
CA ASP A 35 -15.85 6.37 -23.19
C ASP A 35 -16.75 6.51 -21.95
N GLY A 36 -17.32 5.38 -21.52
CA GLY A 36 -17.80 5.23 -20.17
C GLY A 36 -16.56 5.08 -19.29
N PRO A 37 -16.56 5.63 -18.06
CA PRO A 37 -15.51 5.32 -17.12
C PRO A 37 -15.34 3.82 -17.11
N THR A 38 -14.11 3.33 -17.33
CA THR A 38 -13.77 1.93 -17.13
C THR A 38 -14.33 1.56 -15.77
N ALA A 39 -15.45 0.84 -15.76
CA ALA A 39 -16.02 0.33 -14.54
C ALA A 39 -15.00 -0.69 -14.06
N GLU A 40 -14.08 -0.25 -13.20
CA GLU A 40 -13.34 -1.17 -12.35
C GLU A 40 -14.39 -2.12 -11.79
N PRO A 41 -14.21 -3.44 -11.91
CA PRO A 41 -15.11 -4.37 -11.26
C PRO A 41 -15.04 -4.06 -9.76
N THR A 42 -16.01 -3.29 -9.28
CA THR A 42 -16.13 -2.94 -7.88
C THR A 42 -16.60 -4.20 -7.20
N MET A 43 -15.64 -4.99 -6.75
CA MET A 43 -15.86 -6.08 -5.80
C MET A 43 -16.75 -5.54 -4.67
N SER A 44 -17.72 -6.34 -4.20
CA SER A 44 -18.57 -5.88 -3.10
C SER A 44 -17.72 -5.56 -1.87
N ILE A 45 -18.24 -4.76 -0.93
CA ILE A 45 -17.51 -4.50 0.34
C ILE A 45 -17.25 -5.81 1.09
N GLU A 46 -18.21 -6.73 1.07
CA GLU A 46 -18.10 -8.04 1.72
C GLU A 46 -16.97 -8.89 1.10
N ASP A 47 -16.94 -9.02 -0.22
CA ASP A 47 -15.89 -9.76 -0.93
C ASP A 47 -14.53 -9.08 -0.74
N SER A 48 -14.49 -7.75 -0.85
CA SER A 48 -13.28 -6.94 -0.66
C SER A 48 -12.69 -7.16 0.73
N ARG A 49 -13.55 -7.21 1.75
CA ARG A 49 -13.15 -7.51 3.12
C ARG A 49 -12.57 -8.92 3.23
N SER A 50 -13.25 -9.93 2.68
CA SER A 50 -12.77 -11.32 2.74
C SER A 50 -11.37 -11.48 2.14
N VAL A 51 -11.17 -10.88 0.97
CA VAL A 51 -9.89 -10.91 0.26
C VAL A 51 -8.83 -10.07 1.00
N ALA A 52 -9.16 -8.88 1.48
CA ALA A 52 -8.25 -8.02 2.25
C ALA A 52 -7.81 -8.66 3.58
N LEU A 53 -8.72 -9.38 4.26
CA LEU A 53 -8.41 -10.15 5.47
C LEU A 53 -7.44 -11.29 5.17
N THR A 54 -7.59 -11.95 4.02
CA THR A 54 -6.66 -13.02 3.61
C THR A 54 -5.25 -12.49 3.44
N TYR A 55 -5.08 -11.37 2.75
CA TYR A 55 -3.77 -10.73 2.59
C TYR A 55 -3.22 -10.20 3.93
N THR A 56 -4.07 -9.61 4.78
CA THR A 56 -3.68 -9.13 6.11
C THR A 56 -3.14 -10.27 6.97
N ARG A 57 -3.80 -11.44 6.95
CA ARG A 57 -3.31 -12.64 7.66
C ARG A 57 -1.95 -13.09 7.14
N GLN A 58 -1.74 -13.12 5.83
CA GLN A 58 -0.43 -13.47 5.23
C GLN A 58 0.67 -12.50 5.70
N LYS A 59 0.36 -11.20 5.73
CA LYS A 59 1.28 -10.16 6.19
C LYS A 59 1.60 -10.29 7.68
N ASP A 60 0.62 -10.62 8.52
CA ASP A 60 0.81 -10.80 9.96
C ASP A 60 1.60 -12.06 10.27
N GLU A 61 1.35 -13.16 9.55
CA GLU A 61 2.16 -14.38 9.62
C GLU A 61 3.62 -14.10 9.23
N TYR A 62 3.83 -13.33 8.16
CA TYR A 62 5.17 -12.90 7.75
C TYR A 62 5.86 -12.05 8.82
N LYS A 63 5.19 -11.02 9.36
CA LYS A 63 5.73 -10.17 10.43
C LYS A 63 6.11 -10.97 11.66
N THR A 64 5.30 -11.96 12.04
CA THR A 64 5.60 -12.86 13.15
C THR A 64 6.88 -13.64 12.88
N LYS A 65 7.01 -14.27 11.70
CA LYS A 65 8.23 -15.00 11.31
C LYS A 65 9.46 -14.10 11.27
N LEU A 66 9.32 -12.88 10.76
CA LEU A 66 10.40 -11.91 10.68
C LEU A 66 10.85 -11.49 12.09
N SER A 67 9.91 -11.14 12.96
CA SER A 67 10.19 -10.80 14.35
C SER A 67 10.88 -11.94 15.10
N ASP A 68 10.41 -13.18 14.93
CA ASP A 68 11.03 -14.36 15.54
C ASP A 68 12.47 -14.57 15.04
N CYS A 69 12.69 -14.38 13.75
CA CYS A 69 14.01 -14.49 13.14
C CYS A 69 14.97 -13.40 13.66
N LEU A 70 14.52 -12.14 13.68
CA LEU A 70 15.31 -11.01 14.18
C LEU A 70 15.66 -11.20 15.66
N GLY A 71 14.70 -11.66 16.47
CA GLY A 71 14.93 -12.01 17.87
C GLY A 71 16.02 -13.08 18.06
N LYS A 72 16.04 -14.12 17.22
CA LYS A 72 17.11 -15.14 17.22
C LYS A 72 18.48 -14.58 16.81
N LYS A 73 18.50 -13.54 15.98
CA LYS A 73 19.72 -12.83 15.56
C LYS A 73 20.12 -11.70 16.53
N GLY A 74 19.42 -11.54 17.65
CA GLY A 74 19.73 -10.55 18.68
C GLY A 74 19.39 -9.12 18.28
N VAL A 75 18.45 -8.94 17.35
CA VAL A 75 17.89 -7.64 16.96
C VAL A 75 16.45 -7.59 17.47
N THR A 76 16.22 -6.85 18.55
CA THR A 76 14.88 -6.55 19.07
C THR A 76 14.54 -5.07 18.89
N GLU A 77 13.26 -4.71 18.92
CA GLU A 77 12.82 -3.30 18.78
C GLU A 77 13.44 -2.34 19.84
N SER A 78 13.96 -2.89 20.94
CA SER A 78 14.64 -2.14 22.01
C SER A 78 16.16 -2.02 21.84
N ASP A 79 16.77 -2.70 20.86
CA ASP A 79 18.22 -2.75 20.73
C ASP A 79 18.75 -1.57 19.93
N ASN A 80 19.75 -0.87 20.49
CA ASN A 80 20.53 0.17 19.80
C ASN A 80 21.54 -0.46 18.80
N ALA A 81 21.12 -1.45 18.01
CA ALA A 81 21.94 -1.99 16.94
C ALA A 81 22.22 -0.88 15.91
N SER A 82 23.44 -0.86 15.37
CA SER A 82 23.78 0.03 14.25
C SER A 82 22.90 -0.30 13.04
N ALA A 83 22.55 0.70 12.23
CA ALA A 83 21.76 0.52 11.01
C ALA A 83 22.27 -0.64 10.13
N ASP A 84 23.59 -0.71 9.89
CA ASP A 84 24.20 -1.77 9.08
C ASP A 84 23.98 -3.19 9.65
N ALA A 85 23.96 -3.33 10.99
CA ALA A 85 23.74 -4.60 11.66
C ALA A 85 22.26 -5.01 11.59
N SER A 86 21.36 -4.05 11.76
CA SER A 86 19.92 -4.26 11.59
C SER A 86 19.58 -4.64 10.15
N ASP A 87 20.16 -3.96 9.16
CA ASP A 87 19.96 -4.23 7.74
C ASP A 87 20.50 -5.62 7.35
N ALA A 88 21.68 -5.99 7.85
CA ALA A 88 22.24 -7.32 7.62
C ALA A 88 21.39 -8.43 8.26
N ALA A 89 20.92 -8.24 9.49
CA ALA A 89 20.03 -9.18 10.17
C ALA A 89 18.69 -9.31 9.43
N HIS A 90 18.13 -8.19 8.97
CA HIS A 90 16.91 -8.17 8.18
C HIS A 90 17.08 -8.92 6.86
N SER A 91 18.14 -8.63 6.10
CA SER A 91 18.45 -9.36 4.85
C SER A 91 18.58 -10.86 5.09
N ALA A 92 19.34 -11.26 6.12
CA ALA A 92 19.51 -12.67 6.45
C ALA A 92 18.20 -13.34 6.89
N CYS A 93 17.29 -12.59 7.52
CA CYS A 93 15.96 -13.11 7.86
C CYS A 93 15.05 -13.25 6.66
N VAL A 94 15.07 -12.31 5.71
CA VAL A 94 14.33 -12.42 4.45
C VAL A 94 14.81 -13.65 3.66
N ASP A 95 16.12 -13.88 3.56
CA ASP A 95 16.68 -15.07 2.91
C ASP A 95 16.22 -16.39 3.56
N GLU A 96 15.97 -16.37 4.88
CA GLU A 96 15.57 -17.55 5.66
C GLU A 96 14.05 -17.81 5.61
N ILE A 97 13.23 -16.78 5.74
CA ILE A 97 11.76 -16.91 5.88
C ILE A 97 11.01 -16.70 4.57
N GLY A 98 11.71 -16.22 3.53
CA GLY A 98 11.16 -15.83 2.24
C GLY A 98 10.85 -14.35 2.12
N ASP A 99 10.47 -13.94 0.90
CA ASP A 99 10.07 -12.58 0.60
C ASP A 99 8.76 -12.18 1.33
N PRO A 100 8.58 -10.87 1.64
CA PRO A 100 7.30 -10.38 2.12
C PRO A 100 6.17 -10.69 1.13
N PRO A 101 4.96 -11.03 1.61
CA PRO A 101 3.85 -11.32 0.72
C PRO A 101 3.51 -10.07 -0.10
N VAL A 102 3.38 -10.27 -1.41
CA VAL A 102 2.90 -9.26 -2.36
C VAL A 102 1.43 -9.58 -2.66
N PRO A 103 0.51 -8.60 -2.65
CA PRO A 103 -0.89 -8.88 -2.91
C PRO A 103 -1.08 -9.34 -4.35
N THR A 104 -1.96 -10.32 -4.57
CA THR A 104 -2.45 -10.64 -5.91
C THR A 104 -3.25 -9.46 -6.48
N ALA A 105 -3.53 -9.44 -7.79
CA ALA A 105 -4.36 -8.40 -8.39
C ALA A 105 -5.75 -8.29 -7.74
N GLU A 106 -6.36 -9.43 -7.39
CA GLU A 106 -7.63 -9.50 -6.67
C GLU A 106 -7.50 -8.92 -5.25
N GLN A 107 -6.41 -9.24 -4.54
CA GLN A 107 -6.14 -8.68 -3.23
C GLN A 107 -5.88 -7.17 -3.27
N ALA A 108 -5.14 -6.70 -4.25
CA ALA A 108 -4.92 -5.27 -4.47
C ALA A 108 -6.24 -4.55 -4.74
N ALA A 109 -7.12 -5.12 -5.58
CA ALA A 109 -8.45 -4.56 -5.84
C ALA A 109 -9.31 -4.52 -4.57
N GLY A 110 -9.30 -5.58 -3.75
CA GLY A 110 -10.05 -5.62 -2.49
C GLY A 110 -9.55 -4.59 -1.48
N LEU A 111 -8.23 -4.45 -1.35
CA LEU A 111 -7.61 -3.41 -0.52
C LEU A 111 -7.99 -2.01 -1.01
N ALA A 112 -7.92 -1.76 -2.32
CA ALA A 112 -8.29 -0.47 -2.90
C ALA A 112 -9.77 -0.12 -2.65
N THR A 113 -10.69 -1.09 -2.80
CA THR A 113 -12.10 -0.91 -2.49
C THR A 113 -12.32 -0.57 -1.01
N MET A 114 -11.68 -1.30 -0.10
CA MET A 114 -11.76 -1.02 1.34
C MET A 114 -11.18 0.36 1.70
N SER A 115 -10.04 0.74 1.11
CA SER A 115 -9.43 2.05 1.30
C SER A 115 -10.34 3.18 0.81
N ARG A 116 -11.02 3.01 -0.33
CA ARG A 116 -11.99 3.99 -0.86
C ARG A 116 -13.19 4.13 0.07
N ALA A 117 -13.75 3.01 0.53
CA ALA A 117 -14.90 3.03 1.44
C ALA A 117 -14.55 3.70 2.78
N LEU A 118 -13.39 3.38 3.35
CA LEU A 118 -12.90 4.01 4.58
C LEU A 118 -12.64 5.51 4.40
N THR A 119 -12.02 5.88 3.28
CA THR A 119 -11.78 7.30 2.94
C THR A 119 -13.09 8.07 2.81
N SER A 120 -14.11 7.48 2.17
CA SER A 120 -15.44 8.10 2.07
C SER A 120 -16.05 8.32 3.44
N CYS A 121 -16.09 7.28 4.29
CA CYS A 121 -16.65 7.38 5.63
C CYS A 121 -15.95 8.45 6.50
N LEU A 122 -14.62 8.55 6.40
CA LEU A 122 -13.85 9.56 7.13
C LEU A 122 -14.13 10.98 6.59
N LYS A 123 -14.23 11.15 5.27
CA LYS A 123 -14.60 12.43 4.67
C LYS A 123 -16.02 12.86 5.08
N ASP A 124 -16.97 11.93 5.14
CA ASP A 124 -18.35 12.19 5.59
C ASP A 124 -18.41 12.64 7.07
N LYS A 125 -17.45 12.21 7.87
CA LYS A 125 -17.26 12.66 9.26
C LYS A 125 -16.50 13.99 9.38
N GLY A 126 -16.09 14.58 8.27
CA GLY A 126 -15.44 15.90 8.22
C GLY A 126 -13.91 15.86 8.24
N HIS A 127 -13.29 14.68 8.17
CA HIS A 127 -11.84 14.55 8.13
C HIS A 127 -11.29 14.99 6.77
N LYS A 128 -10.15 15.68 6.79
CA LYS A 128 -9.42 16.09 5.57
C LYS A 128 -8.46 15.00 5.11
N VAL A 129 -9.00 13.81 4.87
CA VAL A 129 -8.22 12.67 4.38
C VAL A 129 -7.73 12.98 2.96
N PRO A 130 -6.43 12.81 2.68
CA PRO A 130 -5.90 12.97 1.33
C PRO A 130 -6.54 11.98 0.35
N ASP A 131 -6.51 12.31 -0.93
CA ASP A 131 -6.96 11.39 -1.96
C ASP A 131 -6.03 10.18 -2.04
N LEU A 132 -6.61 9.03 -2.41
CA LEU A 132 -5.83 7.82 -2.64
C LEU A 132 -4.90 8.00 -3.84
N LYS A 133 -3.75 7.35 -3.77
CA LYS A 133 -2.85 7.17 -4.91
C LYS A 133 -3.53 6.33 -6.00
N ALA A 134 -2.97 6.36 -7.20
CA ALA A 134 -3.50 5.62 -8.35
C ALA A 134 -3.58 4.10 -8.12
N ASP A 135 -2.77 3.57 -7.21
CA ASP A 135 -2.77 2.16 -6.79
C ASP A 135 -3.77 1.86 -5.67
N GLY A 136 -4.58 2.84 -5.25
CA GLY A 136 -5.58 2.69 -4.19
C GLY A 136 -4.99 2.69 -2.78
N GLN A 137 -3.72 3.07 -2.60
CA GLN A 137 -3.08 3.21 -1.29
C GLN A 137 -3.14 4.65 -0.78
N TRP A 138 -3.08 4.81 0.54
CA TRP A 138 -2.90 6.11 1.16
C TRP A 138 -1.49 6.65 0.95
N ASP A 139 -1.35 7.98 1.04
CA ASP A 139 -0.04 8.57 1.26
C ASP A 139 0.32 8.50 2.74
N ASP A 140 1.24 7.60 3.10
CA ASP A 140 1.68 7.41 4.49
C ASP A 140 2.19 8.71 5.13
N GLY A 141 2.86 9.57 4.34
CA GLY A 141 3.40 10.83 4.84
C GLY A 141 2.30 11.85 5.14
N GLU A 142 1.28 11.94 4.29
CA GLU A 142 0.11 12.80 4.55
C GLU A 142 -0.78 12.25 5.66
N MET A 143 -1.01 10.93 5.72
CA MET A 143 -1.76 10.29 6.79
C MET A 143 -1.07 10.42 8.15
N ASP A 144 0.24 10.25 8.23
CA ASP A 144 1.02 10.47 9.45
C ASP A 144 0.87 11.92 9.95
N ARG A 145 1.03 12.91 9.06
CA ARG A 145 0.80 14.31 9.41
C ARG A 145 -0.63 14.56 9.88
N LEU A 146 -1.63 14.00 9.18
CA LEU A 146 -3.03 14.14 9.55
C LEU A 146 -3.29 13.57 10.94
N SER A 147 -2.83 12.35 11.23
CA SER A 147 -3.01 11.67 12.53
C SER A 147 -2.43 12.43 13.71
N LYS A 148 -1.39 13.24 13.50
CA LYS A 148 -0.79 14.10 14.54
C LYS A 148 -1.60 15.37 14.80
N SER A 149 -2.39 15.81 13.83
CA SER A 149 -3.16 17.05 13.89
C SER A 149 -4.65 16.84 14.16
N ASP A 150 -5.19 15.67 13.81
CA ASP A 150 -6.59 15.32 13.93
C ASP A 150 -6.75 14.24 15.00
N THR A 151 -7.16 14.68 16.20
CA THR A 151 -7.22 13.82 17.39
C THR A 151 -8.37 12.81 17.36
N THR A 152 -9.39 12.99 16.51
CA THR A 152 -10.52 12.07 16.41
C THR A 152 -10.38 11.08 15.25
N LEU A 153 -9.45 11.33 14.31
CA LEU A 153 -9.18 10.49 13.14
C LEU A 153 -9.09 8.99 13.50
N ASN A 154 -8.33 8.63 14.52
CA ASN A 154 -8.14 7.21 14.87
C ASN A 154 -9.43 6.57 15.42
N SER A 155 -10.15 7.26 16.31
CA SER A 155 -11.43 6.77 16.83
C SER A 155 -12.49 6.64 15.74
N ASP A 156 -12.54 7.61 14.83
CA ASP A 156 -13.49 7.60 13.72
C ASP A 156 -13.12 6.59 12.64
N ALA A 157 -11.83 6.36 12.38
CA ALA A 157 -11.36 5.29 11.50
C ALA A 157 -11.76 3.91 12.03
N MET A 158 -11.62 3.67 13.33
CA MET A 158 -12.09 2.42 13.96
C MET A 158 -13.62 2.27 13.84
N ALA A 159 -14.37 3.35 14.05
CA ALA A 159 -15.83 3.33 13.92
C ALA A 159 -16.26 3.05 12.47
N CYS A 160 -15.65 3.73 11.50
CA CYS A 160 -15.87 3.49 10.08
C CYS A 160 -15.54 2.06 9.69
N PHE A 161 -14.39 1.53 10.12
CA PHE A 161 -13.99 0.17 9.83
C PHE A 161 -14.97 -0.85 10.42
N LYS A 162 -15.47 -0.61 11.63
CA LYS A 162 -16.50 -1.45 12.26
C LYS A 162 -17.77 -1.47 11.41
N THR A 163 -18.27 -0.30 11.01
CA THR A 163 -19.47 -0.21 10.15
C THR A 163 -19.29 -0.89 8.79
N LEU A 164 -18.09 -0.81 8.19
CA LEU A 164 -17.78 -1.51 6.94
C LEU A 164 -17.61 -3.02 7.11
N SER A 165 -17.55 -3.51 8.35
CA SER A 165 -17.33 -4.91 8.71
C SER A 165 -18.60 -5.60 9.24
N GLU A 166 -19.71 -4.89 9.34
CA GLU A 166 -21.04 -5.38 9.76
C GLU A 166 -21.96 -5.53 8.55
#